data_AF-A0A661F4I5-F1
#
_entry.id   AF-A0A661F4I5-F1
#
_cell.length_a   1.000
_cell.length_b   1.000
_cell.length_c   1.000
_cell.angle_alpha   90.00
_cell.angle_beta   90.00
_cell.angle_gamma   90.00
#
_symmetry.space_group_name_H-M   'P 1'
#
loop_
_entity.id
_entity.type
_entity.pdbx_description
1 polymer ?
#
loop_
_entity_poly.entity_id
_entity_poly.type
_entity_poly.pdbx_seq_one_letter_code
_entity_poly.pdbx_strand_id
1 'polypeptide(L)'
;SFLAEHEEMILKPLDGMGGTSIFHIRKNDPNLNVILEVMTEYSNRYIMAQRYIPEIKNGDKRILLVNGEPVPYALARIPQKGESRGNLAAGGRAEGRELTERDLWIANQVGPTLKEKGLVFVGIDVIGDFLTEINVTSPTCVQELDKQFDLNISGQLMDHIETVLTAA
;
A
#
# COMPACT_ATOMS: atom_id res chain seq x y z
N SER A 1 10.19 23.98 -4.76
CA SER A 1 9.30 22.92 -5.29
C SER A 1 9.43 21.70 -4.40
N PHE A 2 8.46 20.78 -4.42
CA PHE A 2 8.50 19.55 -3.62
C PHE A 2 9.80 18.74 -3.84
N LEU A 3 10.25 18.61 -5.09
CA LEU A 3 11.53 17.95 -5.42
C LEU A 3 12.76 18.68 -4.86
N ALA A 4 12.74 20.01 -4.79
CA ALA A 4 13.85 20.77 -4.23
C ALA A 4 13.99 20.58 -2.71
N GLU A 5 12.87 20.36 -2.03
CA GLU A 5 12.81 20.11 -0.58
C GLU A 5 13.19 18.67 -0.22
N HIS A 6 12.69 17.68 -0.97
CA HIS A 6 12.87 16.26 -0.64
C HIS A 6 14.02 15.57 -1.38
N GLU A 7 14.60 16.22 -2.40
CA GLU A 7 15.68 15.73 -3.27
C GLU A 7 15.38 14.48 -4.10
N GLU A 8 14.53 13.58 -3.62
CA GLU A 8 14.03 12.41 -4.32
C GLU A 8 12.53 12.26 -4.08
N MET A 9 11.78 11.96 -5.13
CA MET A 9 10.33 11.75 -5.05
C MET A 9 9.86 10.60 -5.93
N ILE A 10 8.71 10.06 -5.58
CA ILE A 10 7.89 9.19 -6.41
C ILE A 10 6.77 10.03 -7.03
N LEU A 11 6.62 9.94 -8.35
CA LEU A 11 5.43 10.39 -9.06
C LEU A 11 4.57 9.18 -9.39
N LYS A 12 3.26 9.27 -9.13
CA LYS A 12 2.29 8.22 -9.46
C LYS A 12 0.92 8.80 -9.88
N PRO A 13 0.17 8.11 -10.76
CA PRO A 13 -1.22 8.46 -11.04
C PRO A 13 -2.13 8.22 -9.82
N LEU A 14 -3.33 8.79 -9.84
CA LEU A 14 -4.32 8.63 -8.77
C LEU A 14 -5.30 7.46 -8.98
N ASP A 15 -5.40 6.97 -10.21
CA ASP A 15 -6.37 5.95 -10.66
C ASP A 15 -5.72 4.62 -11.08
N GLY A 16 -4.40 4.51 -10.93
CA GLY A 16 -3.64 3.31 -11.26
C GLY A 16 -3.55 2.30 -10.12
N MET A 17 -3.24 1.05 -10.46
CA MET A 17 -2.90 -0.01 -9.51
C MET A 17 -1.66 -0.78 -9.98
N GLY A 18 -1.08 -1.60 -9.10
CA GLY A 18 -0.03 -2.57 -9.49
C GLY A 18 1.32 -1.96 -9.87
N GLY A 19 1.57 -0.70 -9.56
CA GLY A 19 2.84 -0.04 -9.91
C GLY A 19 2.91 0.50 -11.34
N THR A 20 1.77 0.66 -12.00
CA THR A 20 1.69 1.28 -13.33
C THR A 20 2.06 2.77 -13.25
N SER A 21 2.97 3.21 -14.13
CA SER A 21 3.40 4.62 -14.24
C SER A 21 3.95 5.22 -12.94
N ILE A 22 4.71 4.43 -12.17
CA ILE A 22 5.48 4.93 -11.02
C ILE A 22 6.87 5.35 -11.47
N PHE A 23 7.23 6.60 -11.21
CA PHE A 23 8.55 7.15 -11.54
C PHE A 23 9.28 7.60 -10.29
N HIS A 24 10.51 7.11 -10.10
CA HIS A 24 11.44 7.63 -9.10
C HIS A 24 12.27 8.74 -9.72
N ILE A 25 12.04 9.97 -9.26
CA ILE A 25 12.70 11.17 -9.74
C ILE A 25 13.71 11.64 -8.72
N ARG A 26 14.94 11.91 -9.19
CA ARG A 26 15.98 12.57 -8.39
C ARG A 26 16.06 14.05 -8.73
N LYS A 27 16.63 14.83 -7.81
CA LYS A 27 16.98 16.23 -8.04
C LYS A 27 17.85 16.32 -9.29
N ASN A 28 17.47 17.22 -10.20
CA ASN A 28 18.10 17.42 -11.50
C ASN A 28 17.93 16.26 -12.51
N ASP A 29 16.92 15.41 -12.35
CA ASP A 29 16.56 14.44 -13.40
C ASP A 29 16.22 15.19 -14.71
N PRO A 30 16.95 14.94 -15.82
CA PRO A 30 16.74 15.65 -17.07
C PRO A 30 15.35 15.38 -17.68
N ASN A 31 14.68 14.31 -17.28
CA ASN A 31 13.39 13.90 -17.80
C ASN A 31 12.21 14.42 -16.97
N LEU A 32 12.43 15.20 -15.91
CA LEU A 32 11.35 15.67 -15.03
C LEU A 32 10.22 16.33 -15.81
N ASN A 33 10.54 17.26 -16.72
CA ASN A 33 9.52 18.02 -17.44
C ASN A 33 8.68 17.11 -18.36
N VAL A 34 9.31 16.22 -19.13
CA VAL A 34 8.58 15.31 -20.03
C VAL A 34 7.77 14.28 -19.24
N ILE A 35 8.26 13.81 -18.09
CA ILE A 35 7.50 12.91 -17.21
C ILE A 35 6.26 13.62 -16.69
N LEU A 36 6.38 14.88 -16.24
CA LEU A 36 5.23 15.67 -15.81
C LEU A 36 4.24 15.89 -16.94
N GLU A 37 4.69 16.25 -18.14
CA GLU A 37 3.82 16.43 -19.31
C GLU A 37 3.05 15.15 -19.65
N VAL A 38 3.73 14.01 -19.70
CA VAL A 38 3.09 12.72 -20.03
C VAL A 38 2.13 12.28 -18.93
N MET A 39 2.55 12.30 -17.67
CA MET A 39 1.72 11.81 -16.56
C MET A 39 0.50 12.69 -16.28
N THR A 40 0.63 14.01 -16.50
CA THR A 40 -0.50 14.95 -16.34
C THR A 40 -1.34 15.09 -17.60
N GLU A 41 -1.04 14.35 -18.67
CA GLU A 41 -1.66 14.54 -19.99
C GLU A 41 -1.67 16.02 -20.41
N TYR A 42 -0.51 16.67 -20.33
CA TYR A 42 -0.32 18.11 -20.54
C TYR A 42 -1.26 18.96 -19.65
N SER A 43 -1.22 18.71 -18.34
CA SER A 43 -2.01 19.41 -17.31
C SER A 43 -3.53 19.15 -17.32
N ASN A 44 -4.00 18.08 -17.98
CA ASN A 44 -5.40 17.66 -17.96
C ASN A 44 -5.72 16.61 -16.89
N ARG A 45 -4.71 16.06 -16.21
CA ARG A 45 -4.87 15.08 -15.13
C ARG A 45 -4.03 15.41 -13.91
N TYR A 46 -4.56 15.05 -12.74
CA TYR A 46 -3.83 15.11 -11.48
C TYR A 46 -2.93 13.89 -11.30
N ILE A 47 -1.79 14.12 -10.67
CA ILE A 47 -0.84 13.10 -10.24
C ILE A 47 -0.46 13.36 -8.78
N MET A 48 0.11 12.36 -8.11
CA MET A 48 0.63 12.48 -6.76
C MET A 48 2.15 12.49 -6.76
N ALA A 49 2.74 13.43 -6.01
CA ALA A 49 4.14 13.41 -5.63
C ALA A 49 4.26 13.01 -4.15
N GLN A 50 5.09 12.01 -3.87
CA GLN A 50 5.44 11.60 -2.51
C GLN A 50 6.96 11.58 -2.39
N ARG A 51 7.53 11.85 -1.23
CA ARG A 51 8.98 11.69 -1.04
C ARG A 51 9.38 10.23 -1.28
N TYR A 52 10.59 10.01 -1.79
CA TYR A 52 11.13 8.66 -1.88
C TYR A 52 11.40 8.10 -0.47
N ILE A 53 11.08 6.82 -0.25
CA ILE A 53 11.27 6.13 1.02
C ILE A 53 12.27 4.99 0.80
N PRO A 54 13.56 5.14 1.19
CA PRO A 54 14.61 4.15 0.92
C PRO A 54 14.34 2.75 1.49
N GLU A 55 13.50 2.66 2.52
CA GLU A 55 13.06 1.43 3.17
C GLU A 55 12.25 0.52 2.23
N ILE A 56 11.84 0.97 1.04
CA ILE A 56 11.22 0.12 0.01
C ILE A 56 12.09 -1.10 -0.36
N LYS A 57 13.42 -1.01 -0.20
CA LYS A 57 14.33 -2.15 -0.35
C LYS A 57 14.02 -3.31 0.61
N ASN A 58 13.39 -3.01 1.76
CA ASN A 58 12.95 -3.99 2.75
C ASN A 58 11.54 -4.52 2.47
N GLY A 59 10.87 -3.98 1.45
CA GLY A 59 9.55 -4.36 1.00
C GLY A 59 8.46 -3.35 1.35
N ASP A 60 7.46 -3.30 0.48
CA ASP A 60 6.19 -2.63 0.70
C ASP A 60 5.24 -3.58 1.44
N LYS A 61 4.95 -3.26 2.71
CA LYS A 61 4.14 -4.09 3.61
C LYS A 61 2.67 -3.88 3.34
N ARG A 62 1.98 -4.94 2.93
CA ARG A 62 0.51 -5.04 2.93
C ARG A 62 0.04 -5.47 4.31
N ILE A 63 -0.71 -4.60 5.00
CA ILE A 63 -1.41 -4.91 6.26
C ILE A 63 -2.90 -5.00 5.93
N LEU A 64 -3.53 -6.13 6.23
CA LEU A 64 -4.96 -6.32 6.05
C LEU A 64 -5.71 -5.90 7.32
N LEU A 65 -6.82 -5.19 7.15
CA LEU A 65 -7.76 -4.87 8.21
C LEU A 65 -9.11 -5.49 7.91
N VAL A 66 -9.68 -6.16 8.92
CA VAL A 66 -11.03 -6.71 8.91
C VAL A 66 -11.86 -5.92 9.90
N ASN A 67 -12.87 -5.19 9.42
CA ASN A 67 -13.75 -4.32 10.21
C ASN A 67 -12.97 -3.31 11.08
N GLY A 68 -11.90 -2.74 10.53
CA GLY A 68 -11.03 -1.78 11.22
C GLY A 68 -9.97 -2.39 12.14
N GLU A 69 -9.97 -3.70 12.35
CA GLU A 69 -8.97 -4.41 13.16
C GLU A 69 -7.86 -5.00 12.28
N PRO A 70 -6.57 -4.75 12.57
CA PRO A 70 -5.48 -5.30 11.78
C PRO A 70 -5.28 -6.81 12.02
N VAL A 71 -5.06 -7.55 10.93
CA VAL A 71 -4.49 -8.90 10.99
C VAL A 71 -3.08 -8.80 11.59
N PRO A 72 -2.66 -9.70 12.51
CA PRO A 72 -1.41 -9.56 13.27
C PRO A 72 -0.11 -9.68 12.45
N TYR A 73 -0.22 -9.91 11.14
CA TYR A 73 0.89 -10.06 10.21
C TYR A 73 0.71 -9.18 8.97
N ALA A 74 1.82 -8.67 8.45
CA ALA A 74 1.90 -8.01 7.16
C ALA A 74 2.59 -8.91 6.13
N LEU A 75 2.25 -8.74 4.86
CA LEU A 75 3.02 -9.32 3.76
C LEU A 75 3.96 -8.25 3.18
N ALA A 76 5.26 -8.36 3.46
CA ALA A 76 6.28 -7.54 2.82
C ALA A 76 6.48 -7.99 1.38
N ARG A 77 6.26 -7.08 0.43
CA ARG A 77 6.44 -7.31 -1.01
C ARG A 77 7.74 -6.65 -1.45
N ILE A 78 8.77 -7.46 -1.60
CA ILE A 78 10.16 -6.99 -1.77
C ILE A 78 10.49 -6.90 -3.26
N PRO A 79 10.92 -5.73 -3.78
CA PRO A 79 11.32 -5.56 -5.18
C PRO A 79 12.45 -6.52 -5.59
N GLN A 80 12.47 -6.92 -6.86
CA GLN A 80 13.63 -7.61 -7.41
C GLN A 80 14.81 -6.66 -7.59
N LYS A 81 16.04 -7.21 -7.63
CA LYS A 81 17.25 -6.42 -7.85
C LYS A 81 17.17 -5.70 -9.21
N GLY A 82 17.19 -4.36 -9.18
CA GLY A 82 17.11 -3.52 -10.38
C GLY A 82 15.70 -3.03 -10.72
N GLU A 83 14.67 -3.42 -9.97
CA GLU A 83 13.29 -2.96 -10.10
C GLU A 83 12.92 -2.09 -8.89
N SER A 84 12.25 -0.96 -9.11
CA SER A 84 11.84 -0.05 -8.02
C SER A 84 10.50 -0.44 -7.40
N ARG A 85 9.73 -1.30 -8.08
CA ARG A 85 8.38 -1.70 -7.69
C ARG A 85 8.39 -2.98 -6.85
N GLY A 86 7.70 -2.94 -5.70
CA GLY A 86 7.58 -4.07 -4.77
C GLY A 86 6.46 -5.06 -5.12
N ASN A 87 5.53 -4.71 -6.00
CA ASN A 87 4.30 -5.48 -6.24
C ASN A 87 4.58 -6.92 -6.71
N LEU A 88 3.83 -7.88 -6.17
CA LEU A 88 3.94 -9.31 -6.53
C LEU A 88 3.70 -9.56 -8.03
N ALA A 89 2.81 -8.79 -8.65
CA ALA A 89 2.53 -8.85 -10.09
C ALA A 89 3.77 -8.54 -10.96
N ALA A 90 4.75 -7.80 -10.43
CA ALA A 90 6.01 -7.49 -11.09
C ALA A 90 7.15 -8.45 -10.70
N GLY A 91 6.84 -9.58 -10.04
CA GLY A 91 7.81 -10.58 -9.63
C GLY A 91 8.45 -10.36 -8.26
N GLY A 92 7.91 -9.46 -7.43
CA GLY A 92 8.38 -9.23 -6.07
C GLY A 92 8.31 -10.49 -5.19
N ARG A 93 9.22 -10.62 -4.21
CA ARG A 93 9.19 -11.70 -3.23
C ARG A 93 8.20 -11.37 -2.11
N ALA A 94 7.29 -12.30 -1.82
CA ALA A 94 6.38 -12.24 -0.68
C ALA A 94 7.06 -12.81 0.57
N GLU A 95 7.07 -12.03 1.66
CA GLU A 95 7.57 -12.46 2.97
C GLU A 95 6.62 -11.98 4.06
N GLY A 96 6.01 -12.91 4.78
CA GLY A 96 5.17 -12.63 5.94
C GLY A 96 6.01 -12.13 7.11
N ARG A 97 5.50 -11.13 7.84
CA ARG A 97 6.15 -10.54 9.03
C ARG A 97 5.11 -10.21 10.08
N GLU A 98 5.47 -10.34 11.35
CA GLU A 98 4.68 -9.78 12.45
C GLU A 98 4.59 -8.26 12.32
N LEU A 99 3.45 -7.69 12.70
CA LEU A 99 3.30 -6.24 12.75
C LEU A 99 4.21 -5.64 13.81
N THR A 100 4.95 -4.61 13.42
CA THR A 100 5.72 -3.80 14.38
C THR A 100 4.79 -2.89 15.20
N GLU A 101 5.29 -2.32 16.29
CA GLU A 101 4.55 -1.30 17.05
C GLU A 101 4.10 -0.13 16.16
N ARG A 102 4.93 0.26 15.20
CA ARG A 102 4.62 1.33 14.26
C ARG A 102 3.51 0.93 13.29
N ASP A 103 3.53 -0.31 12.81
CA ASP A 103 2.48 -0.85 11.93
C ASP A 103 1.12 -0.87 12.64
N LEU A 104 1.10 -1.39 13.87
CA LEU A 104 -0.08 -1.39 14.73
C LEU A 104 -0.56 0.03 15.00
N TRP A 105 0.34 0.97 15.31
CA TRP A 105 -0.02 2.37 15.50
C TRP A 105 -0.71 2.95 14.26
N ILE A 106 -0.14 2.75 13.06
CA ILE A 106 -0.73 3.23 11.80
C ILE A 106 -2.12 2.61 11.60
N ALA A 107 -2.24 1.28 11.71
CA ALA A 107 -3.50 0.58 11.54
C ALA A 107 -4.58 1.10 12.50
N ASN A 108 -4.22 1.33 13.76
CA ASN A 108 -5.12 1.86 14.78
C ASN A 108 -5.51 3.33 14.55
N GLN A 109 -4.72 4.12 13.81
CA GLN A 109 -5.12 5.48 13.43
C GLN A 109 -6.20 5.47 12.34
N VAL A 110 -6.15 4.53 11.40
CA VAL A 110 -7.11 4.48 10.26
C VAL A 110 -8.32 3.59 10.54
N GLY A 111 -8.15 2.53 11.32
CA GLY A 111 -9.16 1.51 11.62
C GLY A 111 -10.53 2.07 12.02
N PRO A 112 -10.63 3.00 12.98
CA PRO A 112 -11.91 3.59 13.40
C PRO A 112 -12.67 4.26 12.25
N THR A 113 -11.98 5.03 11.40
CA THR A 113 -12.60 5.71 10.25
C THR A 113 -12.99 4.73 9.15
N LEU A 114 -12.23 3.66 8.92
CA LEU A 114 -12.59 2.62 7.96
C LEU A 114 -13.89 1.94 8.39
N LYS A 115 -14.00 1.61 9.68
CA LYS A 115 -15.20 1.03 10.28
C LYS A 115 -16.41 1.95 10.19
N GLU A 116 -16.26 3.23 10.55
CA GLU A 116 -17.32 4.24 10.43
C GLU A 116 -17.86 4.35 8.99
N LYS A 117 -16.99 4.20 7.99
CA LYS A 117 -17.34 4.25 6.56
C LYS A 117 -17.88 2.93 6.00
N GLY A 118 -18.00 1.88 6.81
CA GLY A 118 -18.42 0.56 6.35
C GLY A 118 -17.40 -0.13 5.44
N LEU A 119 -16.13 0.27 5.49
CA LEU A 119 -15.05 -0.37 4.74
C LEU A 119 -14.58 -1.60 5.50
N VAL A 120 -15.29 -2.70 5.28
CA VAL A 120 -15.13 -3.95 6.06
C VAL A 120 -13.81 -4.67 5.77
N PHE A 121 -13.33 -4.67 4.52
CA PHE A 121 -12.09 -5.35 4.15
C PHE A 121 -11.16 -4.41 3.41
N VAL A 122 -10.04 -4.07 4.04
CA VAL A 122 -9.12 -3.03 3.58
C VAL A 122 -7.69 -3.55 3.64
N GLY A 123 -6.88 -3.21 2.63
CA GLY A 123 -5.44 -3.40 2.68
C GLY A 123 -4.74 -2.05 2.74
N ILE A 124 -3.97 -1.77 3.78
CA ILE A 124 -3.09 -0.60 3.80
C ILE A 124 -1.68 -1.00 3.39
N ASP A 125 -1.02 -0.09 2.67
CA ASP A 125 0.35 -0.27 2.20
C ASP A 125 1.27 0.64 3.01
N VAL A 126 2.31 0.06 3.60
CA VAL A 126 3.26 0.72 4.50
C VAL A 126 4.68 0.46 4.04
N ILE A 127 5.44 1.54 3.82
CA ILE A 127 6.88 1.48 3.53
C ILE A 127 7.63 2.14 4.68
N GLY A 128 8.54 1.39 5.30
CA GLY A 128 9.18 1.82 6.55
C GLY A 128 8.13 2.13 7.61
N ASP A 129 8.05 3.40 8.01
CA ASP A 129 7.16 3.93 9.05
C ASP A 129 6.01 4.80 8.49
N PHE A 130 5.78 4.75 7.17
CA PHE A 130 4.85 5.63 6.45
C PHE A 130 3.76 4.82 5.76
N LEU A 131 2.51 5.23 6.01
CA LEU A 131 1.35 4.81 5.22
C LEU A 131 1.42 5.47 3.84
N THR A 132 1.40 4.66 2.78
CA THR A 132 1.53 5.16 1.39
C THR A 132 0.24 5.08 0.59
N GLU A 133 -0.65 4.13 0.93
CA GLU A 133 -1.93 3.90 0.23
C GLU A 133 -2.92 3.12 1.10
N ILE A 134 -4.23 3.30 0.84
CA ILE A 134 -5.33 2.54 1.43
C ILE A 134 -6.14 1.90 0.29
N ASN A 135 -6.09 0.58 0.17
CA ASN A 135 -6.77 -0.23 -0.84
C ASN A 135 -8.11 -0.75 -0.31
N VAL A 136 -9.21 -0.23 -0.85
CA VAL A 136 -10.58 -0.52 -0.36
C VAL A 136 -11.44 -1.31 -1.35
N THR A 137 -10.95 -1.57 -2.56
CA THR A 137 -11.74 -2.18 -3.64
C THR A 137 -11.55 -3.70 -3.70
N SER A 138 -10.30 -4.15 -3.90
CA SER A 138 -9.97 -5.58 -3.97
C SER A 138 -8.56 -5.84 -3.39
N PRO A 139 -8.36 -5.64 -2.07
CA PRO A 139 -7.08 -5.92 -1.46
C PRO A 139 -6.77 -7.44 -1.51
N THR A 140 -5.56 -7.77 -1.94
CA THR A 140 -5.03 -9.14 -2.06
C THR A 140 -4.09 -9.48 -0.89
N CYS A 141 -3.34 -10.59 -0.97
CA CYS A 141 -2.34 -11.08 0.00
C CYS A 141 -2.88 -12.00 1.12
N VAL A 142 -4.17 -12.36 1.08
CA VAL A 142 -4.78 -13.29 2.05
C VAL A 142 -4.14 -14.68 1.98
N GLN A 143 -4.03 -15.26 0.78
CA GLN A 143 -3.55 -16.63 0.60
C GLN A 143 -2.11 -16.82 1.10
N GLU A 144 -1.24 -15.84 0.83
CA GLU A 144 0.15 -15.87 1.25
C GLU A 144 0.30 -15.76 2.77
N LEU A 145 -0.54 -14.96 3.42
CA LEU A 145 -0.54 -14.81 4.88
C LEU A 145 -1.14 -16.03 5.58
N ASP A 146 -2.31 -16.49 5.13
CA ASP A 146 -2.95 -17.70 5.63
C ASP A 146 -2.00 -18.90 5.55
N LYS A 147 -1.29 -19.07 4.42
CA LYS A 147 -0.32 -20.17 4.25
C LYS A 147 0.92 -20.04 5.14
N GLN A 148 1.42 -18.83 5.38
CA GLN A 148 2.67 -18.63 6.15
C GLN A 148 2.46 -18.71 7.66
N PHE A 149 1.27 -18.36 8.14
CA PHE A 149 0.98 -18.22 9.57
C PHE A 149 -0.19 -19.08 10.06
N ASP A 150 -0.71 -19.97 9.21
CA ASP A 150 -1.85 -20.85 9.52
C ASP A 150 -3.08 -20.05 10.00
N LEU A 151 -3.39 -18.98 9.26
CA LEU A 151 -4.51 -18.08 9.55
C LEU A 151 -5.75 -18.45 8.72
N ASN A 152 -6.89 -17.89 9.12
CA ASN A 152 -8.12 -17.91 8.33
C ASN A 152 -8.72 -16.50 8.26
N ILE A 153 -8.04 -15.61 7.51
CA ILE A 153 -8.48 -14.21 7.37
C ILE A 153 -9.87 -14.15 6.69
N SER A 154 -10.14 -15.04 5.74
CA SER A 154 -11.48 -15.15 5.14
C SER A 154 -12.56 -15.50 6.16
N GLY A 155 -12.26 -16.37 7.13
CA GLY A 155 -13.17 -16.70 8.23
C GLY A 155 -13.48 -15.48 9.07
N GLN A 156 -12.45 -14.72 9.48
CA GLN A 156 -12.64 -13.48 10.25
C GLN A 156 -13.55 -12.47 9.53
N LEU A 157 -13.40 -12.35 8.21
CA LEU A 157 -14.27 -11.51 7.38
C LEU A 157 -15.72 -12.03 7.37
N MET A 158 -15.91 -13.33 7.18
CA MET A 158 -17.24 -13.93 7.14
C MET A 158 -17.95 -13.88 8.50
N ASP A 159 -17.23 -14.11 9.60
CA ASP A 159 -17.75 -13.99 10.97
C ASP A 159 -18.32 -12.59 11.22
N HIS A 160 -17.61 -11.55 10.75
CA HIS A 160 -18.10 -10.19 10.83
C HIS A 160 -19.35 -9.96 9.96
N ILE A 161 -19.34 -10.45 8.72
CA ILE A 161 -20.50 -10.33 7.82
C ILE A 161 -21.74 -11.01 8.43
N GLU A 162 -21.59 -12.22 8.97
CA GLU A 162 -22.66 -12.95 9.65
C GLU A 162 -23.20 -12.18 10.86
N THR A 163 -22.31 -11.62 11.68
CA THR A 163 -22.70 -10.80 12.84
C THR A 163 -23.55 -9.59 12.42
N VAL A 164 -23.16 -8.90 11.35
CA VAL A 164 -23.91 -7.74 10.84
C VAL A 164 -25.27 -8.14 10.28
N LEU A 165 -25.33 -9.25 9.53
CA LEU A 165 -26.57 -9.72 8.90
C LEU A 165 -27.56 -10.33 9.90
N THR A 166 -27.09 -10.89 11.01
CA THR A 166 -27.95 -11.46 12.05
C THR A 166 -28.43 -10.42 13.07
N ALA A 167 -27.73 -9.29 13.19
CA ALA A 167 -28.12 -8.17 14.05
C ALA A 167 -29.11 -7.20 13.39
N ALA A 168 -29.34 -7.33 12.08
CA ALA A 168 -30.28 -6.54 11.26
C ALA A 168 -31.66 -7.19 11.17
#